data_AF-A0A2A6FPJ5-F1
#
_entry.id   AF-A0A2A6FPJ5-F1
#
_cell.length_a   1.000
_cell.length_b   1.000
_cell.length_c   1.000
_cell.angle_alpha   90.00
_cell.angle_beta   90.00
_cell.angle_gamma   90.00
#
_symmetry.space_group_name_H-M   'P 1'
#
loop_
_entity.id
_entity.type
_entity.pdbx_description
1 polymer ?
#
loop_
_entity_poly.entity_id
_entity_poly.type
_entity_poly.pdbx_seq_one_letter_code
_entity_poly.pdbx_strand_id
1 'polypeptide(L)'
;MAPSRFFTSLLAVNDMRRRRSLRALFVTSGLVVVSMIVITWLILGGVLLVSNSVLHEKALVALLAWFCMGLWASVLWLAGQSLKPAHVWLCALGIVILSSVVFAVPALAYVLPWSWTGVLWPTASSGSSWELLPMVLISVGAVVSVPKLLDRITSMDLLERGKVWESVGTAVFSGEISFGLGMLRSRPRIGRTWAAVHGRSRLTQTLFSDLVGAMRSPGRCGVGLLATLGGVTVISFSLSLTTSVAWMFGSAGAVVAYLGLGVFADGFRHAAEATAAPPLYGLSPRQMYLMHAYLPTLVALIATGTAALVLLYTERPIFGTLSTIFLTAVIVLLRAFDSAKGNLPPSLLIPIPTSVIDPSGLFVLAWNADAVLLSLLAGGLTVHLLASGLLAQAIVALVIMGASVGIALQKRLAAL
;
A
#
# COMPACT_ATOMS: atom_id res chain seq x y z
N MET A 1 3.13 -19.81 -0.44
CA MET A 1 2.30 -20.99 -0.11
C MET A 1 2.07 -21.01 1.39
N ALA A 2 0.82 -20.93 1.83
CA ALA A 2 0.50 -21.14 3.24
C ALA A 2 0.67 -22.64 3.56
N PRO A 3 1.37 -23.01 4.65
CA PRO A 3 1.46 -24.42 5.05
C PRO A 3 0.05 -24.96 5.39
N SER A 4 -0.24 -26.20 5.00
CA SER A 4 -1.54 -26.84 5.26
C SER A 4 -1.84 -26.93 6.78
N ARG A 5 -3.13 -26.97 7.17
CA ARG A 5 -3.54 -27.19 8.58
C ARG A 5 -2.87 -28.40 9.21
N PHE A 6 -2.67 -29.46 8.45
CA PHE A 6 -1.99 -30.67 8.91
C PHE A 6 -0.51 -30.43 9.21
N PHE A 7 0.19 -29.69 8.35
CA PHE A 7 1.60 -29.36 8.58
C PHE A 7 1.77 -28.39 9.75
N THR A 8 0.87 -27.41 9.90
CA THR A 8 0.90 -26.47 11.03
C THR A 8 0.52 -27.13 12.36
N SER A 9 -0.42 -28.07 12.39
CA SER A 9 -0.74 -28.84 13.60
C SER A 9 0.41 -29.78 13.99
N LEU A 10 1.03 -30.47 13.02
CA LEU A 10 2.23 -31.28 13.27
C LEU A 10 3.39 -30.45 13.81
N LEU A 11 3.61 -29.25 13.26
CA LEU A 11 4.66 -28.34 13.73
C LEU A 11 4.39 -27.75 15.12
N ALA A 12 3.12 -27.54 15.47
CA ALA A 12 2.75 -26.95 16.75
C ALA A 12 2.90 -27.93 17.92
N VAL A 13 2.74 -29.23 17.66
CA VAL A 13 2.82 -30.31 18.66
C VAL A 13 4.26 -30.85 18.81
N ASN A 14 5.13 -30.64 17.83
CA ASN A 14 6.49 -31.17 17.85
C ASN A 14 7.45 -30.31 18.70
N ASP A 15 8.19 -30.94 19.62
CA ASP A 15 9.19 -30.30 20.51
C ASP A 15 10.46 -29.83 19.79
N MET A 16 10.56 -30.03 18.47
CA MET A 16 11.68 -29.50 17.69
C MET A 16 11.82 -27.98 17.83
N ARG A 17 13.06 -27.51 18.07
CA ARG A 17 13.38 -26.08 18.13
C ARG A 17 12.87 -25.36 16.87
N ARG A 18 12.06 -24.31 17.07
CA ARG A 18 11.37 -23.55 16.01
C ARG A 18 12.30 -23.05 14.91
N ARG A 19 13.52 -22.62 15.28
CA ARG A 19 14.54 -22.24 14.29
C ARG A 19 14.93 -23.33 13.28
N ARG A 20 14.70 -24.62 13.55
CA ARG A 20 14.94 -25.70 12.59
C ARG A 20 13.72 -25.93 11.71
N SER A 21 12.54 -25.95 12.32
CA SER A 21 11.30 -26.30 11.64
C SER A 21 10.73 -25.17 10.78
N LEU A 22 10.85 -23.90 11.20
CA LEU A 22 10.34 -22.74 10.47
C LEU A 22 11.35 -22.10 9.52
N ARG A 23 12.64 -22.46 9.59
CA ARG A 23 13.69 -21.82 8.79
C ARG A 23 13.46 -21.96 7.29
N ALA A 24 13.10 -23.15 6.80
CA ALA A 24 12.86 -23.36 5.38
C ALA A 24 11.67 -22.51 4.87
N LEU A 25 10.60 -22.42 5.67
CA LEU A 25 9.45 -21.58 5.36
C LEU A 25 9.83 -20.09 5.36
N PHE A 26 10.60 -19.65 6.36
CA PHE A 26 11.06 -18.26 6.40
C PHE A 26 11.97 -17.93 5.22
N VAL A 27 12.91 -18.81 4.86
CA VAL A 27 13.82 -18.60 3.73
C VAL A 27 13.02 -18.50 2.43
N THR A 28 12.05 -19.39 2.18
CA THR A 28 11.23 -19.32 0.96
C THR A 28 10.40 -18.04 0.92
N SER A 29 9.72 -17.67 2.02
CA SER A 29 8.95 -16.43 2.07
C SER A 29 9.83 -15.17 1.99
N GLY A 30 11.01 -15.21 2.60
CA GLY A 30 11.97 -14.11 2.61
C GLY A 30 12.60 -13.91 1.26
N LEU A 31 12.89 -14.99 0.53
CA LEU A 31 13.33 -14.93 -0.86
C LEU A 31 12.28 -14.27 -1.75
N VAL A 32 10.99 -14.54 -1.55
CA VAL A 32 9.93 -13.85 -2.30
C VAL A 32 10.00 -12.33 -2.07
N VAL A 33 10.14 -11.88 -0.82
CA VAL A 33 10.24 -10.44 -0.49
C VAL A 33 11.50 -9.82 -1.11
N VAL A 34 12.66 -10.48 -0.96
CA VAL A 34 13.93 -10.03 -1.54
C VAL A 34 13.83 -9.96 -3.06
N SER A 35 13.31 -11.01 -3.70
CA SER A 35 13.11 -11.06 -5.15
C SER A 35 12.18 -9.95 -5.63
N MET A 36 11.07 -9.67 -4.95
CA MET A 36 10.18 -8.56 -5.33
C MET A 36 10.90 -7.20 -5.30
N ILE A 37 11.69 -6.93 -4.26
CA ILE A 37 12.46 -5.68 -4.12
C ILE A 37 13.57 -5.60 -5.17
N VAL A 38 14.31 -6.70 -5.41
CA VAL A 38 15.35 -6.76 -6.43
C VAL A 38 14.77 -6.61 -7.84
N ILE A 39 13.66 -7.27 -8.16
CA ILE A 39 12.96 -7.12 -9.46
C ILE A 39 12.52 -5.67 -9.66
N THR A 40 12.03 -5.01 -8.61
CA THR A 40 11.68 -3.58 -8.67
C THR A 40 12.88 -2.74 -9.06
N TRP A 41 14.05 -2.99 -8.45
CA TRP A 41 15.28 -2.34 -8.87
C TRP A 41 15.71 -2.72 -10.29
N LEU A 42 15.61 -3.99 -10.70
CA LEU A 42 15.99 -4.40 -12.07
C LEU A 42 15.16 -3.67 -13.13
N ILE A 43 13.88 -3.41 -12.84
CA ILE A 43 13.01 -2.60 -13.71
C ILE A 43 13.47 -1.12 -13.70
N LEU A 44 13.64 -0.50 -12.53
CA LEU A 44 14.05 0.91 -12.41
C LEU A 44 15.45 1.16 -12.97
N GLY A 45 16.43 0.37 -12.55
CA GLY A 45 17.81 0.39 -13.01
C GLY A 45 17.93 0.06 -14.49
N GLY A 46 17.12 -0.87 -14.99
CA GLY A 46 17.04 -1.17 -16.43
C GLY A 46 16.62 0.04 -17.24
N VAL A 47 15.58 0.78 -16.81
CA VAL A 47 15.17 2.04 -17.45
C VAL A 47 16.30 3.07 -17.41
N LEU A 48 16.97 3.24 -16.27
CA LEU A 48 18.08 4.19 -16.11
C LEU A 48 19.29 3.87 -17.00
N LEU A 49 19.62 2.58 -17.16
CA LEU A 49 20.70 2.11 -18.02
C LEU A 49 20.35 2.31 -19.50
N VAL A 50 19.13 1.93 -19.91
CA VAL A 50 18.65 2.13 -21.30
C VAL A 50 18.58 3.61 -21.67
N SER A 51 18.22 4.49 -20.72
CA SER A 51 18.24 5.94 -20.93
C SER A 51 19.62 6.59 -20.82
N ASN A 52 20.70 5.79 -20.71
CA ASN A 52 22.08 6.24 -20.52
C ASN A 52 22.24 7.28 -19.40
N SER A 53 21.37 7.21 -18.38
CA SER A 53 21.33 8.20 -17.29
C SER A 53 22.29 7.83 -16.16
N VAL A 54 22.83 6.61 -16.18
CA VAL A 54 23.62 6.02 -15.10
C VAL A 54 24.70 5.09 -15.66
N LEU A 55 25.87 5.08 -15.02
CA LEU A 55 26.95 4.14 -15.31
C LEU A 55 26.65 2.75 -14.75
N HIS A 56 27.08 1.69 -15.45
CA HIS A 56 26.90 0.29 -15.05
C HIS A 56 27.36 0.00 -13.62
N GLU A 57 28.50 0.56 -13.20
CA GLU A 57 29.04 0.38 -11.85
C GLU A 57 28.10 0.91 -10.77
N LYS A 58 27.58 2.12 -10.93
CA LYS A 58 26.62 2.71 -9.97
C LYS A 58 25.31 1.91 -9.94
N ALA A 59 24.88 1.36 -11.07
CA ALA A 59 23.72 0.49 -11.13
C ALA A 59 23.93 -0.83 -10.37
N LEU A 60 25.14 -1.40 -10.40
CA LEU A 60 25.50 -2.59 -9.61
C LEU A 60 25.53 -2.30 -8.10
N VAL A 61 26.10 -1.16 -7.69
CA VAL A 61 26.10 -0.74 -6.28
C VAL A 61 24.67 -0.56 -5.77
N ALA A 62 23.80 0.08 -6.55
CA ALA A 62 22.39 0.22 -6.21
C ALA A 62 21.67 -1.14 -6.16
N LEU A 63 21.96 -2.08 -7.06
CA LEU A 63 21.42 -3.45 -7.01
C LEU A 63 21.73 -4.13 -5.67
N LEU A 64 22.98 -4.02 -5.20
CA LEU A 64 23.40 -4.60 -3.92
C LEU A 64 22.74 -3.89 -2.73
N ALA A 65 22.56 -2.57 -2.79
CA ALA A 65 21.83 -1.81 -1.78
C ALA A 65 20.36 -2.26 -1.69
N TRP A 66 19.68 -2.43 -2.83
CA TRP A 66 18.30 -2.92 -2.89
C TRP A 66 18.17 -4.37 -2.43
N PHE A 67 19.15 -5.22 -2.72
CA PHE A 67 19.23 -6.57 -2.16
C PHE A 67 19.32 -6.54 -0.62
N CYS A 68 20.19 -5.69 -0.06
CA CYS A 68 20.30 -5.48 1.39
C CYS A 68 18.97 -4.99 1.99
N MET A 69 18.31 -4.03 1.33
CA MET A 69 16.98 -3.54 1.73
C MET A 69 15.94 -4.67 1.71
N GLY A 70 16.01 -5.58 0.74
CA GLY A 70 15.18 -6.78 0.69
C GLY A 70 15.38 -7.71 1.89
N LEU A 71 16.64 -7.92 2.29
CA LEU A 71 16.96 -8.70 3.49
C LEU A 71 16.40 -8.02 4.74
N TRP A 72 16.56 -6.70 4.87
CA TRP A 72 16.01 -5.95 5.99
C TRP A 72 14.50 -6.01 6.05
N ALA A 73 13.81 -5.82 4.93
CA ALA A 73 12.36 -5.91 4.85
C ALA A 73 11.86 -7.30 5.29
N SER A 74 12.53 -8.37 4.85
CA SER A 74 12.22 -9.75 5.26
C SER A 74 12.40 -9.97 6.77
N VAL A 75 13.52 -9.50 7.34
CA VAL A 75 13.80 -9.63 8.79
C VAL A 75 12.88 -8.75 9.63
N LEU A 76 12.59 -7.52 9.20
CA LEU A 76 11.66 -6.61 9.86
C LEU A 76 10.23 -7.16 9.82
N TRP A 77 9.84 -7.81 8.73
CA TRP A 77 8.57 -8.52 8.64
C TRP A 77 8.48 -9.65 9.68
N LEU A 78 9.54 -10.45 9.84
CA LEU A 78 9.64 -11.46 10.90
C LEU A 78 9.66 -10.84 12.32
N ALA A 79 10.36 -9.72 12.49
CA ALA A 79 10.37 -8.98 13.74
C ALA A 79 8.97 -8.48 14.11
N GLY A 80 8.22 -7.95 13.15
CA GLY A 80 6.83 -7.54 13.33
C GLY A 80 5.90 -8.68 13.75
N GLN A 81 6.21 -9.92 13.34
CA GLN A 81 5.45 -11.10 13.74
C GLN A 81 5.79 -11.64 15.12
N SER A 82 7.02 -11.39 15.60
CA SER A 82 7.57 -11.94 16.85
C SER A 82 7.53 -10.96 18.03
N LEU A 83 7.41 -9.66 17.77
CA LEU A 83 7.30 -8.62 18.79
C LEU A 83 5.86 -8.43 19.28
N LYS A 84 5.72 -7.96 20.52
CA LYS A 84 4.41 -7.55 21.04
C LYS A 84 3.90 -6.33 20.26
N PRO A 85 2.57 -6.20 20.03
CA PRO A 85 2.00 -5.10 19.25
C PRO A 85 2.46 -3.70 19.70
N ALA A 86 2.57 -3.45 21.00
CA ALA A 86 3.04 -2.16 21.54
C ALA A 86 4.47 -1.80 21.07
N HIS A 87 5.38 -2.78 21.01
CA HIS A 87 6.75 -2.55 20.56
C HIS A 87 6.80 -2.29 19.06
N VAL A 88 5.98 -3.01 18.28
CA VAL A 88 5.85 -2.76 16.84
C VAL A 88 5.41 -1.32 16.58
N TRP A 89 4.44 -0.82 17.34
CA TRP A 89 3.97 0.57 17.25
C TRP A 89 5.04 1.59 17.62
N LEU A 90 5.78 1.35 18.70
CA LEU A 90 6.89 2.23 19.10
C LEU A 90 7.99 2.26 18.04
N CYS A 91 8.36 1.10 17.49
CA CYS A 91 9.35 1.02 16.40
C CYS A 91 8.85 1.74 15.14
N ALA A 92 7.60 1.51 14.73
CA ALA A 92 7.02 2.17 13.56
C ALA A 92 6.97 3.69 13.74
N LEU A 93 6.53 4.17 14.90
CA LEU A 93 6.51 5.60 15.23
C LEU A 93 7.92 6.18 15.25
N GLY A 94 8.89 5.46 15.84
CA GLY A 94 10.29 5.85 15.85
C GLY A 94 10.86 5.99 14.44
N ILE A 95 10.58 5.05 13.52
CA ILE A 95 11.00 5.12 12.12
C ILE A 95 10.37 6.34 11.43
N VAL A 96 9.08 6.60 11.66
CA VAL A 96 8.40 7.78 11.08
C VAL A 96 9.03 9.07 11.57
N ILE A 97 9.19 9.24 12.89
CA ILE A 97 9.80 10.44 13.49
C ILE A 97 11.22 10.63 12.96
N LEU A 98 12.05 9.59 13.00
CA LEU A 98 13.43 9.68 12.53
C LEU A 98 13.50 9.96 11.02
N SER A 99 12.58 9.43 10.22
CA SER A 99 12.49 9.75 8.80
C SER A 99 12.09 11.21 8.57
N SER A 100 11.14 11.74 9.35
CA SER A 100 10.77 13.16 9.31
C SER A 100 11.93 14.06 9.74
N VAL A 101 12.74 13.63 10.71
CA VAL A 101 13.94 14.37 11.14
C VAL A 101 15.02 14.37 10.06
N VAL A 102 15.28 13.23 9.39
CA VAL A 102 16.19 13.20 8.21
C VAL A 102 15.68 14.09 7.09
N PHE A 103 14.36 14.13 6.90
CA PHE A 103 13.78 15.03 5.91
C PHE A 103 14.06 16.51 6.24
N ALA A 104 13.94 16.91 7.51
CA ALA A 104 14.25 18.27 7.95
C ALA A 104 15.77 18.57 7.95
N VAL A 105 16.61 17.56 8.20
CA VAL A 105 18.07 17.68 8.30
C VAL A 105 18.73 16.63 7.40
N PRO A 106 18.94 16.93 6.10
CA PRO A 106 19.46 15.98 5.12
C PRO A 106 20.83 15.38 5.48
N ALA A 107 21.64 16.09 6.27
CA ALA A 107 22.92 15.59 6.77
C ALA A 107 22.80 14.29 7.58
N LEU A 108 21.63 14.03 8.19
CA LEU A 108 21.37 12.79 8.94
C LEU A 108 21.10 11.59 8.01
N ALA A 109 20.97 11.79 6.70
CA ALA A 109 20.76 10.71 5.74
C ALA A 109 21.93 9.70 5.70
N TYR A 110 23.14 10.13 6.08
CA TYR A 110 24.31 9.26 6.20
C TYR A 110 24.31 8.40 7.48
N VAL A 111 23.44 8.69 8.44
CA VAL A 111 23.38 7.97 9.72
C VAL A 111 22.29 6.92 9.74
N LEU A 112 21.12 7.21 9.14
CA LEU A 112 19.98 6.29 9.22
C LEU A 112 20.06 5.18 8.16
N PRO A 113 19.88 3.90 8.53
CA PRO A 113 20.06 2.78 7.60
C PRO A 113 19.15 2.86 6.37
N TRP A 114 17.90 3.26 6.55
CA TRP A 114 16.91 3.30 5.47
C TRP A 114 17.09 4.48 4.50
N SER A 115 17.88 5.49 4.84
CA SER A 115 18.21 6.59 3.93
C SER A 115 19.44 6.29 3.06
N TRP A 116 20.25 5.28 3.42
CA TRP A 116 21.42 4.89 2.62
C TRP A 116 21.06 4.42 1.21
N THR A 117 19.87 3.86 0.99
CA THR A 117 19.38 3.54 -0.37
C THR A 117 19.18 4.78 -1.23
N GLY A 118 18.82 5.92 -0.62
CA GLY A 118 18.74 7.22 -1.29
C GLY A 118 20.11 7.84 -1.55
N VAL A 119 21.05 7.69 -0.62
CA VAL A 119 22.44 8.14 -0.79
C VAL A 119 23.13 7.33 -1.90
N LEU A 120 22.95 6.02 -1.93
CA LEU A 120 23.45 5.09 -2.95
C LEU A 120 22.63 5.12 -4.25
N TRP A 121 21.65 6.02 -4.36
CA TRP A 121 20.87 6.15 -5.58
C TRP A 121 21.82 6.55 -6.72
N PRO A 122 21.78 5.89 -7.89
CA PRO A 122 22.86 6.04 -8.88
C PRO A 122 23.02 7.45 -9.46
N THR A 123 21.94 8.25 -9.47
CA THR A 123 21.97 9.64 -9.93
C THR A 123 22.24 10.64 -8.80
N ALA A 124 22.43 10.19 -7.56
CA ALA A 124 22.84 11.04 -6.45
C ALA A 124 24.28 11.53 -6.67
N SER A 125 24.51 12.81 -6.39
CA SER A 125 25.81 13.47 -6.55
C SER A 125 26.77 13.18 -5.38
N SER A 126 26.24 12.79 -4.22
CA SER A 126 26.99 12.78 -2.96
C SER A 126 27.32 11.40 -2.39
N GLY A 127 26.77 10.32 -2.96
CA GLY A 127 27.01 8.96 -2.48
C GLY A 127 28.27 8.35 -3.08
N SER A 128 29.14 7.84 -2.21
CA SER A 128 30.22 6.96 -2.62
C SER A 128 29.78 5.50 -2.59
N SER A 129 30.64 4.57 -3.01
CA SER A 129 30.35 3.13 -2.93
C SER A 129 30.62 2.56 -1.53
N TRP A 130 31.32 3.30 -0.66
CA TRP A 130 31.68 2.82 0.68
C TRP A 130 30.46 2.74 1.62
N GLU A 131 29.40 3.51 1.35
CA GLU A 131 28.13 3.52 2.08
C GLU A 131 27.38 2.18 1.95
N LEU A 132 27.79 1.31 1.01
CA LEU A 132 27.30 -0.07 0.94
C LEU A 132 27.81 -0.93 2.10
N LEU A 133 29.00 -0.66 2.63
CA LEU A 133 29.60 -1.44 3.71
C LEU A 133 28.73 -1.48 4.98
N PRO A 134 28.24 -0.36 5.53
CA PRO A 134 27.35 -0.42 6.69
C PRO A 134 26.00 -1.08 6.33
N MET A 135 25.51 -0.98 5.09
CA MET A 135 24.32 -1.74 4.66
C MET A 135 24.52 -3.25 4.76
N VAL A 136 25.66 -3.74 4.27
CA VAL A 136 26.02 -5.16 4.31
C VAL A 136 26.19 -5.62 5.75
N LEU A 137 26.88 -4.85 6.60
CA LEU A 137 27.08 -5.20 8.01
C LEU A 137 25.75 -5.32 8.77
N ILE A 138 24.82 -4.38 8.59
CA ILE A 138 23.48 -4.46 9.19
C ILE A 138 22.71 -5.65 8.61
N SER A 139 22.82 -5.94 7.31
CA SER A 139 22.18 -7.10 6.69
C SER A 139 22.65 -8.42 7.30
N VAL A 140 23.96 -8.57 7.52
CA VAL A 140 24.53 -9.73 8.19
C VAL A 140 23.99 -9.84 9.62
N GLY A 141 24.01 -8.74 10.38
CA GLY A 141 23.44 -8.70 11.74
C GLY A 141 21.96 -9.07 11.78
N ALA A 142 21.17 -8.56 10.83
CA ALA A 142 19.75 -8.86 10.69
C ALA A 142 19.52 -10.36 10.40
N VAL A 143 20.27 -10.95 9.47
CA VAL A 143 20.17 -12.39 9.15
C VAL A 143 20.60 -13.25 10.34
N VAL A 144 21.65 -12.88 11.07
CA VAL A 144 22.09 -13.57 12.29
C VAL A 144 21.04 -13.53 13.41
N SER A 145 20.18 -12.51 13.42
CA SER A 145 19.09 -12.39 14.40
C SER A 145 17.90 -13.32 14.13
N VAL A 146 17.73 -13.82 12.89
CA VAL A 146 16.57 -14.62 12.45
C VAL A 146 16.28 -15.82 13.36
N PRO A 147 17.26 -16.66 13.77
CA PRO A 147 16.97 -17.80 14.64
C PRO A 147 16.35 -17.39 15.98
N LYS A 148 16.82 -16.27 16.56
CA LYS A 148 16.27 -15.74 17.83
C LYS A 148 14.84 -15.22 17.64
N LEU A 149 14.55 -14.60 16.50
CA LEU A 149 13.20 -14.12 16.17
C LEU A 149 12.23 -15.28 15.92
N LEU A 150 12.67 -16.36 15.25
CA LEU A 150 11.87 -17.56 15.03
C LEU A 150 11.56 -18.29 16.34
N ASP A 151 12.51 -18.35 17.27
CA ASP A 151 12.33 -18.98 18.58
C ASP A 151 11.34 -18.20 19.48
N ARG A 152 11.03 -16.93 19.17
CA ARG A 152 10.04 -16.09 19.88
C ARG A 152 8.59 -16.26 19.43
N ILE A 153 8.35 -16.87 18.27
CA ILE A 153 6.98 -17.09 17.78
C ILE A 153 6.32 -18.15 18.66
N THR A 154 5.07 -17.97 19.12
CA THR A 154 4.37 -18.95 19.98
C THR A 154 3.58 -19.98 19.16
N SER A 155 3.41 -21.21 19.64
CA SER A 155 2.66 -22.28 18.91
C SER A 155 1.17 -21.92 18.76
N MET A 156 0.59 -21.30 19.79
CA MET A 156 -0.80 -20.85 19.76
C MET A 156 -1.03 -19.81 18.66
N ASP A 157 -0.11 -18.87 18.49
CA ASP A 157 -0.17 -17.85 17.44
C ASP A 157 -0.10 -18.49 16.04
N LEU A 158 0.72 -19.54 15.87
CA LEU A 158 0.84 -20.25 14.60
C LEU A 158 -0.43 -21.02 14.24
N LEU A 159 -1.08 -21.66 15.21
CA LEU A 159 -2.33 -22.37 14.99
C LEU A 159 -3.48 -21.41 14.66
N GLU A 160 -3.60 -20.30 15.39
CA GLU A 160 -4.62 -19.29 15.14
C GLU A 160 -4.41 -18.65 13.75
N ARG A 161 -3.18 -18.25 13.43
CA ARG A 161 -2.84 -17.69 12.11
C ARG A 161 -3.02 -18.72 11.00
N GLY A 162 -2.67 -19.98 11.21
CA GLY A 162 -2.84 -21.06 10.24
C GLY A 162 -4.32 -21.28 9.87
N LYS A 163 -5.22 -21.26 10.86
CA LYS A 163 -6.66 -21.36 10.62
C LYS A 163 -7.17 -20.21 9.75
N VAL A 164 -6.78 -18.98 10.08
CA VAL A 164 -7.16 -17.79 9.32
C VAL A 164 -6.59 -17.83 7.91
N TRP A 165 -5.31 -18.13 7.74
CA TRP A 165 -4.66 -18.20 6.42
C TRP A 165 -5.22 -19.29 5.53
N GLU A 166 -5.68 -20.41 6.09
CA GLU A 166 -6.38 -21.42 5.31
C GLU A 166 -7.73 -20.90 4.79
N SER A 167 -8.54 -20.26 5.65
CA SER A 167 -9.82 -19.66 5.22
C SER A 167 -9.61 -18.57 4.17
N VAL A 168 -8.59 -17.73 4.34
CA VAL A 168 -8.18 -16.73 3.36
C VAL A 168 -7.74 -17.39 2.06
N GLY A 169 -6.95 -18.47 2.15
CA GLY A 169 -6.51 -19.25 1.00
C GLY A 169 -7.70 -19.79 0.21
N THR A 170 -8.67 -20.41 0.88
CA THR A 170 -9.89 -20.90 0.24
C THR A 170 -10.66 -19.78 -0.46
N ALA A 171 -10.86 -18.63 0.19
CA ALA A 171 -11.54 -17.48 -0.41
C ALA A 171 -10.78 -16.90 -1.62
N VAL A 172 -9.45 -16.84 -1.57
CA VAL A 172 -8.62 -16.38 -2.69
C VAL A 172 -8.70 -17.38 -3.85
N PHE A 173 -8.65 -18.68 -3.58
CA PHE A 173 -8.79 -19.73 -4.60
C PHE A 173 -10.17 -19.73 -5.26
N SER A 174 -11.23 -19.31 -4.56
CA SER A 174 -12.56 -19.12 -5.15
C SER A 174 -12.73 -17.79 -5.89
N GLY A 175 -11.67 -16.98 -6.00
CA GLY A 175 -11.69 -15.68 -6.67
C GLY A 175 -12.22 -14.52 -5.82
N GLU A 176 -12.56 -14.76 -4.55
CA GLU A 176 -13.09 -13.78 -3.61
C GLU A 176 -11.98 -13.12 -2.77
N ILE A 177 -11.01 -12.49 -3.45
CA ILE A 177 -9.83 -11.89 -2.80
C ILE A 177 -10.23 -10.84 -1.76
N SER A 178 -11.19 -9.97 -2.09
CA SER A 178 -11.67 -8.90 -1.20
C SER A 178 -12.34 -9.43 0.08
N PHE A 179 -13.01 -10.58 -0.01
CA PHE A 179 -13.61 -11.26 1.14
C PHE A 179 -12.53 -11.89 2.01
N GLY A 180 -11.59 -12.63 1.42
CA GLY A 180 -10.43 -13.19 2.11
C GLY A 180 -9.62 -12.14 2.87
N LEU A 181 -9.30 -11.01 2.22
CA LEU A 181 -8.62 -9.89 2.88
C LEU A 181 -9.44 -9.27 4.03
N GLY A 182 -10.77 -9.32 3.93
CA GLY A 182 -11.68 -8.92 5.01
C GLY A 182 -11.53 -9.76 6.27
N MET A 183 -11.25 -11.06 6.13
CA MET A 183 -11.04 -11.98 7.26
C MET A 183 -9.76 -11.68 8.05
N LEU A 184 -8.76 -11.02 7.42
CA LEU A 184 -7.52 -10.62 8.08
C LEU A 184 -7.68 -9.38 8.98
N ARG A 185 -8.86 -8.74 8.99
CA ARG A 185 -9.12 -7.54 9.79
C ARG A 185 -9.15 -7.91 11.28
N SER A 186 -8.33 -7.21 12.08
CA SER A 186 -8.36 -7.35 13.53
C SER A 186 -9.70 -6.85 14.09
N ARG A 187 -10.27 -7.58 15.05
CA ARG A 187 -11.47 -7.13 15.77
C ARG A 187 -11.18 -5.82 16.53
N PRO A 188 -12.05 -4.81 16.46
CA PRO A 188 -11.86 -3.55 17.17
C PRO A 188 -11.87 -3.79 18.68
N ARG A 189 -10.79 -3.36 19.35
CA ARG A 189 -10.63 -3.49 20.82
C ARG A 189 -10.89 -2.18 21.56
N ILE A 190 -10.59 -1.06 20.91
CA ILE A 190 -10.66 0.30 21.49
C ILE A 190 -11.92 1.01 20.97
N GLY A 191 -12.50 1.90 21.77
CA GLY A 191 -13.59 2.77 21.33
C GLY A 191 -14.94 2.08 21.13
N ARG A 192 -15.15 0.92 21.78
CA ARG A 192 -16.44 0.19 21.72
C ARG A 192 -17.59 0.98 22.32
N THR A 193 -17.30 1.83 23.31
CA THR A 193 -18.26 2.69 24.00
C THR A 193 -18.39 4.08 23.38
N TRP A 194 -17.57 4.42 22.38
CA TRP A 194 -17.69 5.70 21.69
C TRP A 194 -19.00 5.72 20.92
N ALA A 195 -19.82 6.74 21.19
CA ALA A 195 -21.03 6.97 20.42
C ALA A 195 -20.63 7.30 18.97
N ALA A 196 -21.17 6.54 18.03
CA ALA A 196 -20.90 6.71 16.60
C ALA A 196 -21.91 7.67 15.94
N VAL A 197 -23.06 7.87 16.57
CA VAL A 197 -24.14 8.72 16.05
C VAL A 197 -24.17 10.00 16.87
N HIS A 198 -23.59 11.05 16.31
CA HIS A 198 -23.58 12.40 16.88
C HIS A 198 -23.97 13.43 15.83
N GLY A 199 -24.60 14.51 16.25
CA GLY A 199 -24.97 15.63 15.39
C GLY A 199 -26.44 15.62 14.95
N ARG A 200 -26.89 16.77 14.49
CA ARG A 200 -28.29 17.02 14.07
C ARG A 200 -28.52 16.72 12.59
N SER A 201 -27.49 16.84 11.75
CA SER A 201 -27.60 16.57 10.31
C SER A 201 -27.09 15.17 9.99
N ARG A 202 -27.73 14.50 9.02
CA ARG A 202 -27.33 13.16 8.59
C ARG A 202 -25.87 13.11 8.14
N LEU A 203 -25.39 14.17 7.48
CA LEU A 203 -24.00 14.28 7.03
C LEU A 203 -23.02 14.22 8.20
N THR A 204 -23.27 14.99 9.26
CA THR A 204 -22.41 14.97 10.45
C THR A 204 -22.45 13.60 11.12
N GLN A 205 -23.61 12.96 11.21
CA GLN A 205 -23.75 11.62 11.78
C GLN A 205 -22.94 10.58 10.99
N THR A 206 -22.99 10.60 9.66
CA THR A 206 -22.21 9.71 8.79
C THR A 206 -20.72 9.96 8.92
N LEU A 207 -20.30 11.23 8.89
CA LEU A 207 -18.88 11.59 9.04
C LEU A 207 -18.32 11.11 10.39
N PHE A 208 -19.04 11.33 11.49
CA PHE A 208 -18.62 10.87 12.81
C PHE A 208 -18.66 9.35 12.94
N SER A 209 -19.64 8.68 12.34
CA SER A 209 -19.71 7.21 12.40
C SER A 209 -18.54 6.57 11.64
N ASP A 210 -18.19 7.10 10.47
CA ASP A 210 -17.05 6.65 9.68
C ASP A 210 -15.73 6.92 10.41
N LEU A 211 -15.59 8.12 11.01
CA LEU A 211 -14.40 8.49 11.77
C LEU A 211 -14.23 7.59 13.00
N VAL A 212 -15.29 7.37 13.77
CA VAL A 212 -15.29 6.44 14.92
C VAL A 212 -14.99 5.02 14.44
N GLY A 213 -15.54 4.59 13.31
CA GLY A 213 -15.25 3.31 12.68
C GLY A 213 -13.76 3.11 12.39
N ALA A 214 -13.12 4.10 11.76
CA ALA A 214 -11.68 4.08 11.49
C ALA A 214 -10.87 4.05 12.80
N MET A 215 -11.19 4.93 13.75
CA MET A 215 -10.45 5.08 15.01
C MET A 215 -10.59 3.89 15.96
N ARG A 216 -11.65 3.07 15.86
CA ARG A 216 -11.78 1.79 16.59
C ARG A 216 -10.72 0.76 16.22
N SER A 217 -10.06 0.97 15.08
CA SER A 217 -8.89 0.22 14.62
C SER A 217 -7.66 1.14 14.52
N PRO A 218 -7.11 1.63 15.65
CA PRO A 218 -6.12 2.71 15.65
C PRO A 218 -4.88 2.35 14.83
N GLY A 219 -4.52 1.06 14.83
CA GLY A 219 -3.39 0.62 14.02
C GLY A 219 -3.64 0.68 12.52
N ARG A 220 -4.84 0.30 12.07
CA ARG A 220 -5.23 0.43 10.67
C ARG A 220 -5.37 1.91 10.29
N CYS A 221 -5.97 2.72 11.15
CA CYS A 221 -6.09 4.17 10.97
C CYS A 221 -4.71 4.84 10.83
N GLY A 222 -3.77 4.54 11.73
CA GLY A 222 -2.41 5.08 11.70
C GLY A 222 -1.64 4.66 10.46
N VAL A 223 -1.61 3.36 10.11
CA VAL A 223 -0.95 2.90 8.87
C VAL A 223 -1.61 3.49 7.64
N GLY A 224 -2.94 3.55 7.60
CA GLY A 224 -3.70 4.13 6.50
C GLY A 224 -3.35 5.61 6.29
N LEU A 225 -3.35 6.39 7.36
CA LEU A 225 -2.97 7.81 7.32
C LEU A 225 -1.53 7.99 6.85
N LEU A 226 -0.58 7.25 7.45
CA LEU A 226 0.83 7.33 7.07
C LEU A 226 1.06 6.91 5.61
N ALA A 227 0.37 5.88 5.12
CA ALA A 227 0.43 5.47 3.73
C ALA A 227 -0.18 6.53 2.79
N THR A 228 -1.31 7.14 3.15
CA THR A 228 -1.89 8.22 2.34
C THR A 228 -0.99 9.44 2.26
N LEU A 229 -0.50 9.93 3.41
CA LEU A 229 0.42 11.07 3.47
C LEU A 229 1.74 10.75 2.75
N GLY A 230 2.32 9.58 3.01
CA GLY A 230 3.57 9.13 2.39
C GLY A 230 3.44 8.93 0.88
N GLY A 231 2.34 8.34 0.40
CA GLY A 231 2.09 8.15 -1.03
C GLY A 231 1.96 9.48 -1.78
N VAL A 232 1.21 10.44 -1.21
CA VAL A 232 1.10 11.79 -1.78
C VAL A 232 2.44 12.53 -1.73
N THR A 233 3.19 12.39 -0.64
CA THR A 233 4.55 12.94 -0.50
C THR A 233 5.50 12.38 -1.58
N VAL A 234 5.46 11.07 -1.83
CA VAL A 234 6.26 10.42 -2.90
C VAL A 234 5.88 10.94 -4.28
N ILE A 235 4.58 11.13 -4.57
CA ILE A 235 4.14 11.76 -5.82
C ILE A 235 4.75 13.16 -5.93
N SER A 236 4.69 13.99 -4.90
CA SER A 236 5.24 15.35 -4.94
C SER A 236 6.76 15.38 -5.11
N PHE A 237 7.50 14.50 -4.43
CA PHE A 237 8.95 14.37 -4.64
C PHE A 237 9.31 13.90 -6.03
N SER A 238 8.50 13.02 -6.62
CA SER A 238 8.78 12.51 -7.95
C SER A 238 8.81 13.62 -9.01
N LEU A 239 8.08 14.72 -8.80
CA LEU A 239 8.12 15.92 -9.66
C LEU A 239 9.46 16.67 -9.59
N SER A 240 10.23 16.46 -8.53
CA SER A 240 11.57 17.03 -8.39
C SER A 240 12.65 16.19 -9.05
N LEU A 241 12.36 14.93 -9.41
CA LEU A 241 13.29 14.04 -10.08
C LEU A 241 13.37 14.41 -11.57
N THR A 242 14.59 14.63 -12.06
CA THR A 242 14.87 14.86 -13.49
C THR A 242 15.07 13.55 -14.28
N THR A 243 14.85 12.41 -13.64
CA THR A 243 15.15 11.08 -14.18
C THR A 243 13.99 10.50 -14.98
N SER A 244 14.31 9.65 -15.97
CA SER A 244 13.37 8.87 -16.79
C SER A 244 12.41 7.96 -15.99
N VAL A 245 12.70 7.70 -14.71
CA VAL A 245 11.90 6.86 -13.81
C VAL A 245 10.94 7.64 -12.89
N ALA A 246 10.86 8.97 -13.00
CA ALA A 246 10.01 9.81 -12.13
C ALA A 246 8.54 9.32 -12.11
N TRP A 247 8.00 8.98 -13.28
CA TRP A 247 6.63 8.46 -13.42
C TRP A 247 6.40 7.17 -12.62
N MET A 248 7.42 6.32 -12.45
CA MET A 248 7.30 5.06 -11.70
C MET A 248 7.12 5.33 -10.21
N PHE A 249 7.78 6.36 -9.67
CA PHE A 249 7.56 6.83 -8.31
C PHE A 249 6.18 7.48 -8.16
N GLY A 250 5.72 8.24 -9.15
CA GLY A 250 4.35 8.77 -9.21
C GLY A 250 3.29 7.67 -9.15
N SER A 251 3.48 6.62 -9.97
CA SER A 251 2.65 5.42 -9.99
C SER A 251 2.64 4.70 -8.63
N ALA A 252 3.82 4.43 -8.06
CA ALA A 252 3.93 3.76 -6.77
C ALA A 252 3.29 4.59 -5.65
N GLY A 253 3.55 5.90 -5.61
CA GLY A 253 2.96 6.82 -4.63
C GLY A 253 1.43 6.88 -4.73
N ALA A 254 0.86 6.86 -5.94
CA ALA A 254 -0.59 6.82 -6.14
C ALA A 254 -1.21 5.50 -5.68
N VAL A 255 -0.57 4.36 -5.94
CA VAL A 255 -1.01 3.06 -5.42
C VAL A 255 -0.95 3.04 -3.89
N VAL A 256 0.13 3.53 -3.28
CA VAL A 256 0.27 3.60 -1.82
C VAL A 256 -0.79 4.53 -1.22
N ALA A 257 -1.04 5.68 -1.84
CA ALA A 257 -2.07 6.62 -1.40
C ALA A 257 -3.47 6.01 -1.52
N TYR A 258 -3.76 5.34 -2.64
CA TYR A 258 -4.98 4.57 -2.83
C TYR A 258 -5.13 3.54 -1.71
N LEU A 259 -4.14 2.67 -1.50
CA LEU A 259 -4.13 1.62 -0.47
C LEU A 259 -4.37 2.19 0.93
N GLY A 260 -3.64 3.24 1.32
CA GLY A 260 -3.78 3.92 2.61
C GLY A 260 -5.17 4.51 2.84
N LEU A 261 -5.76 5.10 1.80
CA LEU A 261 -7.07 5.75 1.87
C LEU A 261 -8.21 4.75 2.12
N GLY A 262 -7.98 3.47 1.86
CA GLY A 262 -8.99 2.41 2.01
C GLY A 262 -9.53 2.25 3.43
N VAL A 263 -8.83 2.74 4.45
CA VAL A 263 -9.31 2.72 5.84
C VAL A 263 -10.41 3.75 6.06
N PHE A 264 -10.26 4.91 5.44
CA PHE A 264 -11.20 6.03 5.53
C PHE A 264 -12.37 5.88 4.54
N ALA A 265 -12.24 4.95 3.59
CA ALA A 265 -13.24 4.63 2.58
C ALA A 265 -14.14 3.43 2.96
N ASP A 266 -14.07 2.90 4.19
CA ASP A 266 -14.91 1.77 4.63
C ASP A 266 -16.41 2.11 4.57
N GLY A 267 -16.78 3.40 4.70
CA GLY A 267 -18.16 3.87 4.52
C GLY A 267 -18.75 3.55 3.15
N PHE A 268 -17.94 3.56 2.07
CA PHE A 268 -18.42 3.15 0.76
C PHE A 268 -18.74 1.65 0.68
N ARG A 269 -17.99 0.80 1.40
CA ARG A 269 -18.30 -0.64 1.50
C ARG A 269 -19.61 -0.85 2.25
N HIS A 270 -19.81 -0.10 3.34
CA HIS A 270 -21.08 -0.12 4.05
C HIS A 270 -22.25 0.31 3.15
N ALA A 271 -22.08 1.37 2.37
CA ALA A 271 -23.08 1.80 1.40
C ALA A 271 -23.38 0.71 0.36
N ALA A 272 -22.36 0.04 -0.19
CA ALA A 272 -22.53 -1.07 -1.13
C ALA A 272 -23.30 -2.25 -0.53
N GLU A 273 -23.00 -2.62 0.73
CA GLU A 273 -23.69 -3.70 1.43
C GLU A 273 -25.13 -3.31 1.77
N ALA A 274 -25.37 -2.07 2.19
CA ALA A 274 -26.70 -1.56 2.53
C ALA A 274 -27.64 -1.52 1.32
N THR A 275 -27.11 -1.36 0.11
CA THR A 275 -27.91 -1.37 -1.13
C THR A 275 -28.38 -2.77 -1.54
N ALA A 276 -27.75 -3.83 -1.02
CA ALA A 276 -28.20 -5.21 -1.29
C ALA A 276 -29.38 -5.65 -0.39
N ALA A 277 -29.74 -4.85 0.62
CA ALA A 277 -30.85 -5.10 1.53
C ALA A 277 -32.03 -4.14 1.24
N PRO A 278 -33.26 -4.44 1.72
CA PRO A 278 -34.36 -3.48 1.66
C PRO A 278 -33.93 -2.11 2.23
N PRO A 279 -34.41 -0.98 1.70
CA PRO A 279 -33.87 0.34 2.01
C PRO A 279 -34.19 0.76 3.46
N LEU A 280 -33.34 0.33 4.41
CA LEU A 280 -33.50 0.59 5.84
C LEU A 280 -33.34 2.07 6.21
N TYR A 281 -32.61 2.83 5.39
CA TYR A 281 -32.24 4.22 5.69
C TYR A 281 -33.06 5.26 4.92
N GLY A 282 -33.94 4.83 3.99
CA GLY A 282 -34.71 5.74 3.14
C GLY A 282 -33.84 6.66 2.27
N LEU A 283 -32.62 6.23 1.93
CA LEU A 283 -31.67 6.94 1.08
C LEU A 283 -31.42 6.14 -0.19
N SER A 284 -31.28 6.83 -1.32
CA SER A 284 -30.83 6.20 -2.56
C SER A 284 -29.35 5.78 -2.46
N PRO A 285 -28.89 4.78 -3.24
CA PRO A 285 -27.48 4.38 -3.32
C PRO A 285 -26.54 5.57 -3.52
N ARG A 286 -26.91 6.48 -4.42
CA ARG A 286 -26.12 7.69 -4.74
C ARG A 286 -25.96 8.60 -3.53
N GLN A 287 -27.03 8.83 -2.78
CA GLN A 287 -26.98 9.66 -1.58
C GLN A 287 -26.11 9.02 -0.51
N MET A 288 -26.20 7.69 -0.29
CA MET A 288 -25.33 6.99 0.66
C MET A 288 -23.86 7.16 0.30
N TYR A 289 -23.50 6.93 -0.97
CA TYR A 289 -22.13 7.12 -1.43
C TYR A 289 -21.64 8.56 -1.26
N LEU A 290 -22.44 9.56 -1.63
CA LEU A 290 -22.07 10.97 -1.42
C LEU A 290 -21.84 11.30 0.07
N MET A 291 -22.66 10.76 0.96
CA MET A 291 -22.49 10.95 2.40
C MET A 291 -21.24 10.27 2.97
N HIS A 292 -20.84 9.13 2.43
CA HIS A 292 -19.63 8.42 2.83
C HIS A 292 -18.35 8.93 2.12
N ALA A 293 -18.47 9.86 1.17
CA ALA A 293 -17.33 10.47 0.50
C ALA A 293 -16.60 11.52 1.35
N TYR A 294 -17.26 12.07 2.38
CA TYR A 294 -16.70 13.18 3.17
C TYR A 294 -15.42 12.82 3.93
N LEU A 295 -15.37 11.66 4.59
CA LEU A 295 -14.17 11.26 5.33
C LEU A 295 -12.95 11.02 4.43
N PRO A 296 -13.02 10.20 3.36
CA PRO A 296 -11.87 9.99 2.49
C PRO A 296 -11.47 11.27 1.73
N THR A 297 -12.42 12.14 1.35
CA THR A 297 -12.07 13.43 0.73
C THR A 297 -11.35 14.37 1.71
N LEU A 298 -11.75 14.42 2.98
CA LEU A 298 -11.06 15.21 4.00
C LEU A 298 -9.62 14.71 4.22
N VAL A 299 -9.43 13.40 4.32
CA VAL A 299 -8.08 12.82 4.47
C VAL A 299 -7.23 13.06 3.22
N ALA A 300 -7.81 12.92 2.03
CA ALA A 300 -7.15 13.25 0.77
C ALA A 300 -6.72 14.74 0.73
N LEU A 301 -7.59 15.66 1.17
CA LEU A 301 -7.28 17.09 1.24
C LEU A 301 -6.15 17.37 2.23
N ILE A 302 -6.16 16.77 3.43
CA ILE A 302 -5.05 16.88 4.38
C ILE A 302 -3.75 16.37 3.75
N ALA A 303 -3.81 15.24 3.03
CA ALA A 303 -2.65 14.70 2.33
C ALA A 303 -2.14 15.65 1.23
N THR A 304 -3.01 16.35 0.51
CA THR A 304 -2.55 17.39 -0.43
C THR A 304 -1.85 18.56 0.24
N GLY A 305 -2.13 18.83 1.52
CA GLY A 305 -1.34 19.78 2.31
C GLY A 305 0.13 19.37 2.41
N THR A 306 0.43 18.07 2.56
CA THR A 306 1.81 17.57 2.55
C THR A 306 2.48 17.78 1.20
N ALA A 307 1.74 17.62 0.09
CA ALA A 307 2.25 17.92 -1.24
C ALA A 307 2.63 19.40 -1.40
N ALA A 308 1.77 20.32 -0.93
CA ALA A 308 2.05 21.74 -0.97
C ALA A 308 3.33 22.09 -0.19
N LEU A 309 3.50 21.54 1.02
CA LEU A 309 4.70 21.72 1.83
C LEU A 309 5.97 21.20 1.13
N VAL A 310 5.88 20.02 0.49
CA VAL A 310 7.00 19.43 -0.26
C VAL A 310 7.36 20.27 -1.48
N LEU A 311 6.36 20.76 -2.23
CA LEU A 311 6.60 21.60 -3.41
C LEU A 311 7.21 22.95 -3.03
N LEU A 312 6.78 23.55 -1.92
CA LEU A 312 7.39 24.75 -1.35
C LEU A 312 8.85 24.49 -0.95
N TYR A 313 9.11 23.38 -0.24
CA TYR A 313 10.46 22.99 0.17
C TYR A 313 11.40 22.70 -1.01
N THR A 314 10.86 22.17 -2.12
CA THR A 314 11.63 21.85 -3.33
C THR A 314 11.67 22.99 -4.35
N GLU A 315 11.18 24.18 -3.98
CA GLU A 315 11.12 25.38 -4.83
C GLU A 315 10.43 25.14 -6.19
N ARG A 316 9.48 24.19 -6.22
CA ARG A 316 8.71 23.81 -7.41
C ARG A 316 7.44 24.66 -7.52
N PRO A 317 6.92 24.88 -8.74
CA PRO A 317 5.74 25.71 -8.93
C PRO A 317 4.54 25.16 -8.15
N ILE A 318 3.90 26.05 -7.38
CA ILE A 318 2.74 25.71 -6.54
C ILE A 318 1.57 25.14 -7.35
N PHE A 319 1.53 25.38 -8.66
CA PHE A 319 0.56 24.80 -9.58
C PHE A 319 0.61 23.26 -9.63
N GLY A 320 1.72 22.62 -9.27
CA GLY A 320 1.78 21.16 -9.07
C GLY A 320 0.85 20.66 -7.95
N THR A 321 0.50 21.54 -7.01
CA THR A 321 -0.50 21.27 -5.96
C THR A 321 -1.89 21.04 -6.56
N LEU A 322 -2.26 21.78 -7.61
CA LEU A 322 -3.56 21.60 -8.28
C LEU A 322 -3.67 20.19 -8.86
N SER A 323 -2.66 19.73 -9.61
CA SER A 323 -2.66 18.36 -10.15
C SER A 323 -2.73 17.31 -9.04
N THR A 324 -2.12 17.57 -7.88
CA THR A 324 -2.21 16.67 -6.72
C THR A 324 -3.61 16.66 -6.09
N ILE A 325 -4.31 17.80 -6.06
CA ILE A 325 -5.72 17.88 -5.65
C ILE A 325 -6.60 17.06 -6.59
N PHE A 326 -6.46 17.24 -7.91
CA PHE A 326 -7.21 16.44 -8.88
C PHE A 326 -6.88 14.94 -8.77
N LEU A 327 -5.61 14.58 -8.64
CA LEU A 327 -5.18 13.17 -8.52
C LEU A 327 -5.74 12.52 -7.25
N THR A 328 -5.67 13.18 -6.11
CA THR A 328 -6.23 12.64 -4.87
C THR A 328 -7.76 12.57 -4.90
N ALA A 329 -8.44 13.50 -5.56
CA ALA A 329 -9.88 13.39 -5.84
C ALA A 329 -10.21 12.18 -6.72
N VAL A 330 -9.42 11.92 -7.78
CA VAL A 330 -9.54 10.70 -8.60
C VAL A 330 -9.32 9.45 -7.75
N ILE A 331 -8.35 9.44 -6.83
CA ILE A 331 -8.11 8.30 -5.92
C ILE A 331 -9.32 8.04 -5.01
N VAL A 332 -9.95 9.09 -4.46
CA VAL A 332 -11.20 8.95 -3.69
C VAL A 332 -12.30 8.35 -4.55
N LEU A 333 -12.44 8.83 -5.79
CA LEU A 333 -13.43 8.34 -6.73
C LEU A 333 -13.18 6.87 -7.11
N LEU A 334 -11.91 6.47 -7.28
CA LEU A 334 -11.52 5.08 -7.51
C LEU A 334 -11.88 4.19 -6.31
N ARG A 335 -11.85 4.71 -5.08
CA ARG A 335 -12.33 3.98 -3.89
C ARG A 335 -13.84 3.75 -3.91
N ALA A 336 -14.62 4.75 -4.30
CA ALA A 336 -16.06 4.59 -4.49
C ALA A 336 -16.37 3.64 -5.66
N PHE A 337 -15.63 3.75 -6.76
CA PHE A 337 -15.77 2.86 -7.92
C PHE A 337 -15.50 1.39 -7.56
N ASP A 338 -14.42 1.14 -6.82
CA ASP A 338 -14.02 -0.19 -6.37
C ASP A 338 -15.06 -0.82 -5.44
N SER A 339 -15.64 -0.05 -4.50
CA SER A 339 -16.67 -0.57 -3.60
C SER A 339 -17.99 -0.88 -4.30
N ALA A 340 -18.32 -0.18 -5.38
CA ALA A 340 -19.57 -0.35 -6.13
C ALA A 340 -19.54 -1.54 -7.10
N LYS A 341 -18.47 -2.33 -7.12
CA LYS A 341 -18.22 -3.36 -8.12
C LYS A 341 -19.17 -4.57 -8.05
N GLY A 342 -19.69 -4.89 -6.87
CA GLY A 342 -20.52 -6.07 -6.65
C GLY A 342 -19.72 -7.39 -6.70
N ASN A 343 -20.46 -8.50 -6.81
CA ASN A 343 -19.88 -9.84 -6.85
C ASN A 343 -19.15 -10.10 -8.18
N LEU A 344 -18.16 -11.00 -8.14
CA LEU A 344 -17.44 -11.44 -9.34
C LEU A 344 -18.42 -12.10 -10.32
N PRO A 345 -18.53 -11.62 -11.58
CA PRO A 345 -19.41 -12.23 -12.57
C PRO A 345 -19.06 -13.71 -12.80
N PRO A 346 -20.04 -14.63 -12.81
CA PRO A 346 -19.78 -16.06 -13.04
C PRO A 346 -19.08 -16.34 -14.37
N SER A 347 -19.26 -15.47 -15.37
CA SER A 347 -18.58 -15.57 -16.67
C SER A 347 -17.06 -15.48 -16.57
N LEU A 348 -16.52 -14.79 -15.56
CA LEU A 348 -15.07 -14.70 -15.33
C LEU A 348 -14.49 -15.94 -14.64
N LEU A 349 -15.34 -16.81 -14.11
CA LEU A 349 -14.95 -18.06 -13.45
C LEU A 349 -14.97 -19.27 -14.40
N ILE A 350 -15.46 -19.10 -15.63
CA ILE A 350 -15.53 -20.20 -16.60
C ILE A 350 -14.10 -20.49 -17.09
N PRO A 351 -13.57 -21.71 -16.88
CA PRO A 351 -12.25 -22.09 -17.38
C PRO A 351 -12.19 -21.93 -18.90
N ILE A 352 -11.11 -21.34 -19.40
CA ILE A 352 -10.89 -21.22 -20.84
C ILE A 352 -10.04 -22.42 -21.26
N PRO A 353 -10.54 -23.33 -22.11
CA PRO A 353 -9.82 -24.53 -22.48
C PRO A 353 -8.63 -24.17 -23.37
N THR A 354 -7.47 -23.96 -22.76
CA THR A 354 -6.17 -23.84 -23.45
C THR A 354 -5.27 -24.99 -23.03
N SER A 355 -4.33 -25.36 -23.89
CA SER A 355 -3.45 -26.52 -23.69
C SER A 355 -2.32 -26.30 -22.67
N VAL A 356 -2.10 -25.06 -22.20
CA VAL A 356 -0.90 -24.71 -21.41
C VAL A 356 -1.24 -24.15 -20.03
N ILE A 357 -2.12 -23.14 -19.95
CA ILE A 357 -2.50 -22.46 -18.69
C ILE A 357 -3.91 -21.89 -18.85
N ASP A 358 -4.81 -22.13 -17.89
CA ASP A 358 -6.13 -21.47 -17.86
C ASP A 358 -5.98 -19.96 -17.58
N PRO A 359 -6.25 -19.05 -18.54
CA PRO A 359 -6.14 -17.62 -18.35
C PRO A 359 -7.29 -17.03 -17.51
N SER A 360 -8.31 -17.81 -17.12
CA SER A 360 -9.44 -17.34 -16.29
C SER A 360 -8.96 -16.60 -15.03
N GLY A 361 -7.90 -17.10 -14.39
CA GLY A 361 -7.28 -16.47 -13.22
C GLY A 361 -6.75 -15.06 -13.48
N LEU A 362 -6.24 -14.78 -14.69
CA LEU A 362 -5.79 -13.43 -15.06
C LEU A 362 -6.96 -12.47 -15.16
N PHE A 363 -8.12 -12.92 -15.65
CA PHE A 363 -9.33 -12.09 -15.69
C PHE A 363 -9.87 -11.82 -14.28
N VAL A 364 -9.83 -12.80 -13.38
CA VAL A 364 -10.18 -12.60 -11.97
C VAL A 364 -9.23 -11.62 -11.29
N LEU A 365 -7.92 -11.72 -11.55
CA LEU A 365 -6.94 -10.76 -11.04
C LEU A 365 -7.14 -9.36 -11.63
N ALA A 366 -7.36 -9.25 -12.95
CA ALA A 366 -7.62 -7.99 -13.62
C ALA A 366 -8.91 -7.33 -13.14
N TRP A 367 -9.96 -8.13 -12.89
CA TRP A 367 -11.15 -7.69 -12.17
C TRP A 367 -10.71 -7.12 -10.83
N ASN A 368 -10.14 -7.90 -9.91
CA ASN A 368 -9.78 -7.42 -8.57
C ASN A 368 -8.77 -6.25 -8.53
N ALA A 369 -7.97 -6.05 -9.58
CA ALA A 369 -6.91 -5.03 -9.63
C ALA A 369 -7.29 -3.74 -10.38
N ASP A 370 -8.48 -3.64 -11.01
CA ASP A 370 -8.85 -2.51 -11.88
C ASP A 370 -8.60 -1.13 -11.25
N ALA A 371 -9.07 -0.87 -10.04
CA ALA A 371 -8.92 0.40 -9.35
C ALA A 371 -7.45 0.68 -8.94
N VAL A 372 -6.70 -0.37 -8.59
CA VAL A 372 -5.26 -0.27 -8.31
C VAL A 372 -4.51 0.10 -9.58
N LEU A 373 -4.80 -0.56 -10.71
CA LEU A 373 -4.20 -0.28 -12.00
C LEU A 373 -4.55 1.13 -12.49
N LEU A 374 -5.80 1.57 -12.31
CA LEU A 374 -6.20 2.95 -12.61
C LEU A 374 -5.48 3.96 -11.72
N SER A 375 -5.28 3.68 -10.43
CA SER A 375 -4.50 4.56 -9.55
C SER A 375 -3.02 4.64 -9.97
N LEU A 376 -2.45 3.51 -10.38
CA LEU A 376 -1.08 3.41 -10.91
C LEU A 376 -0.92 4.27 -12.16
N LEU A 377 -1.86 4.15 -13.11
CA LEU A 377 -1.89 4.95 -14.33
C LEU A 377 -2.09 6.43 -14.04
N ALA A 378 -3.01 6.79 -13.14
CA ALA A 378 -3.29 8.18 -12.76
C ALA A 378 -2.03 8.86 -12.22
N GLY A 379 -1.33 8.22 -11.28
CA GLY A 379 -0.10 8.76 -10.69
C GLY A 379 1.02 8.89 -11.71
N GLY A 380 1.29 7.82 -12.48
CA GLY A 380 2.37 7.81 -13.46
C GLY A 380 2.17 8.82 -14.58
N LEU A 381 0.98 8.87 -15.16
CA LEU A 381 0.65 9.82 -16.23
C LEU A 381 0.73 11.27 -15.75
N THR A 382 0.21 11.55 -14.55
CA THR A 382 0.27 12.89 -13.96
C THR A 382 1.72 13.36 -13.79
N VAL A 383 2.57 12.52 -13.19
CA VAL A 383 3.98 12.87 -12.96
C VAL A 383 4.74 12.98 -14.28
N HIS A 384 4.50 12.09 -15.24
CA HIS A 384 5.12 12.16 -16.55
C HIS A 384 4.78 13.47 -17.29
N LEU A 385 3.50 13.84 -17.35
CA LEU A 385 3.05 15.07 -18.02
C LEU A 385 3.60 16.33 -17.31
N LEU A 386 3.58 16.36 -15.98
CA LEU A 386 4.13 17.48 -15.22
C LEU A 386 5.65 17.62 -15.36
N ALA A 387 6.39 16.50 -15.34
CA ALA A 387 7.83 16.50 -15.60
C ALA A 387 8.17 17.00 -17.01
N SER A 388 7.22 16.88 -17.95
CA SER A 388 7.33 17.37 -19.33
C SER A 388 6.85 18.82 -19.51
N GLY A 389 6.49 19.52 -18.42
CA GLY A 389 5.96 20.89 -18.47
C GLY A 389 4.50 21.00 -18.96
N LEU A 390 3.81 19.87 -19.14
CA LEU A 390 2.46 19.78 -19.72
C LEU A 390 1.37 19.83 -18.65
N LEU A 391 1.35 20.92 -17.86
CA LEU A 391 0.45 21.06 -16.72
C LEU A 391 -1.04 20.99 -17.11
N ALA A 392 -1.43 21.70 -18.16
CA ALA A 392 -2.81 21.72 -18.62
C ALA A 392 -3.26 20.31 -19.05
N GLN A 393 -2.40 19.58 -19.76
CA GLN A 393 -2.66 18.22 -20.19
C GLN A 393 -2.76 17.25 -19.01
N ALA A 394 -1.95 17.43 -17.96
CA ALA A 394 -2.05 16.63 -16.74
C ALA A 394 -3.42 16.81 -16.06
N ILE A 395 -3.89 18.06 -15.93
CA ILE A 395 -5.21 18.36 -15.36
C ILE A 395 -6.32 17.79 -16.25
N VAL A 396 -6.25 18.01 -17.57
CA VAL A 396 -7.25 17.49 -18.52
C VAL A 396 -7.31 15.96 -18.47
N ALA A 397 -6.17 15.27 -18.42
CA ALA A 397 -6.12 13.81 -18.31
C ALA A 397 -6.79 13.31 -17.02
N LEU A 398 -6.52 13.98 -15.88
CA LEU A 398 -7.17 13.65 -14.60
C LEU A 398 -8.67 13.94 -14.60
N VAL A 399 -9.10 15.03 -15.23
CA VAL A 399 -10.53 15.37 -15.37
C VAL A 399 -11.24 14.35 -16.25
N ILE A 400 -10.65 13.96 -17.38
CA ILE A 400 -11.21 12.92 -18.26
C ILE A 400 -11.30 11.59 -17.51
N MET A 401 -10.22 11.17 -16.85
CA MET A 401 -10.21 9.93 -16.06
C MET A 401 -11.26 9.98 -14.95
N GLY A 402 -11.32 11.08 -14.20
CA GLY A 402 -12.32 11.29 -13.16
C GLY A 402 -13.75 11.23 -13.71
N ALA A 403 -14.01 11.88 -14.84
CA ALA A 403 -15.32 11.82 -15.50
C ALA A 403 -15.66 10.41 -15.97
N SER A 404 -14.73 9.69 -16.59
CA SER A 404 -14.93 8.30 -17.04
C SER A 404 -15.23 7.37 -15.87
N VAL A 405 -14.45 7.44 -14.79
CA VAL A 405 -14.67 6.65 -13.58
C VAL A 405 -16.00 7.05 -12.91
N GLY A 406 -16.33 8.34 -12.89
CA GLY A 406 -17.59 8.85 -12.34
C GLY A 406 -18.81 8.34 -13.09
N ILE A 407 -18.76 8.33 -14.43
CA ILE A 407 -19.81 7.75 -15.27
C ILE A 407 -19.91 6.23 -15.03
N ALA A 408 -18.78 5.53 -14.96
CA ALA A 408 -18.77 4.10 -14.69
C ALA A 408 -19.33 3.76 -13.31
N LEU A 409 -19.00 4.56 -12.28
CA LEU A 409 -19.57 4.47 -10.95
C LEU A 409 -21.08 4.72 -10.98
N GLN A 410 -21.55 5.76 -11.67
CA GLN A 410 -22.99 6.04 -11.79
C GLN A 410 -23.76 4.89 -12.44
N LYS A 411 -23.18 4.23 -13.45
CA LYS A 411 -23.75 3.03 -14.08
C LYS A 411 -23.82 1.86 -13.09
N ARG A 412 -22.76 1.63 -12.30
CA ARG A 412 -22.77 0.60 -11.24
C ARG A 412 -23.84 0.89 -10.19
N LEU A 413 -23.92 2.13 -9.70
CA LEU A 413 -24.91 2.54 -8.71
C LEU A 413 -26.36 2.52 -9.21
N ALA A 414 -26.59 2.54 -10.52
CA ALA A 414 -27.92 2.41 -11.11
C ALA A 414 -28.33 0.94 -11.31
N ALA A 415 -27.38 0.01 -11.24
CA ALA A 415 -27.62 -1.43 -11.33
C ALA A 415 -27.76 -2.11 -9.97
N LEU A 416 -27.41 -1.41 -8.89
CA LEU A 416 -27.73 -1.75 -7.50
C LEU A 416 -29.16 -1.31 -7.19
#